data_AF-E8LK35-F1
#
_entry.id   AF-E8LK35-F1
#
_cell.length_a   1.000
_cell.length_b   1.000
_cell.length_c   1.000
_cell.angle_alpha   90.00
_cell.angle_beta   90.00
_cell.angle_gamma   90.00
#
_symmetry.space_group_name_H-M   'P 1'
#
loop_
_entity.id
_entity.type
_entity.pdbx_description
1 polymer ?
#
loop_
_entity_poly.entity_id
_entity_poly.type
_entity_poly.pdbx_seq_one_letter_code
_entity_poly.pdbx_strand_id
1 'polypeptide(L)'
;MIRYSLHLTYLEDISFNPTYGALVGYTQEELEHYFKDYLENAVTELNEDLGEDKYTYDSLIEALKLNYDGYSFDERGRNHVYNPWSILNFLSELQRGFKPYWLETGGAKPSLLVNYLNTFIDKKVKKTELVDYLNLEFIQRTNTAALSPTITSIEDENFPFFAILYQAGYFTIKDTGINYLEVGLPNLEVKKAFAELIVDNLTNKTASQLSDCYGLKIKAALAAGDFSALKDEFNKILNEFSYESVVSFKEPLFEMFTR
;
A
#
# COMPACT_ATOMS: atom_id res chain seq x y z
N MET A 1 2.15 32.16 -43.08
CA MET A 1 2.97 32.55 -41.92
C MET A 1 2.03 32.80 -40.75
N ILE A 2 1.77 31.76 -39.95
CA ILE A 2 1.16 31.89 -38.61
C ILE A 2 2.02 30.99 -37.73
N ARG A 3 2.97 31.61 -37.04
CA ARG A 3 3.74 30.97 -35.95
C ARG A 3 2.93 31.19 -34.69
N TYR A 4 2.16 30.19 -34.27
CA TYR A 4 1.78 30.11 -32.85
C TYR A 4 2.96 29.46 -32.12
N SER A 5 3.62 30.28 -31.31
CA SER A 5 4.63 29.89 -30.34
C SER A 5 3.98 29.00 -29.28
N LEU A 6 4.32 27.71 -29.26
CA LEU A 6 4.03 26.78 -28.17
C LEU A 6 4.86 27.18 -26.94
N HIS A 7 4.35 28.10 -26.13
CA HIS A 7 4.81 28.35 -24.75
C HIS A 7 4.33 27.25 -23.79
N LEU A 8 4.68 26.00 -24.07
CA LEU A 8 4.50 24.85 -23.16
C LEU A 8 5.86 24.18 -22.89
N THR A 9 6.94 24.95 -22.92
CA THR A 9 8.31 24.41 -22.89
C THR A 9 8.97 24.40 -21.50
N TYR A 10 8.23 24.73 -20.44
CA TYR A 10 8.72 24.64 -19.07
C TYR A 10 7.69 23.91 -18.21
N LEU A 11 7.73 22.59 -18.23
CA LEU A 11 7.13 21.79 -17.17
C LEU A 11 8.05 21.94 -15.95
N GLU A 12 7.55 22.62 -14.92
CA GLU A 12 8.22 22.67 -13.62
C GLU A 12 7.92 21.37 -12.89
N ASP A 13 8.97 20.65 -12.52
CA ASP A 13 8.84 19.49 -11.65
C ASP A 13 8.59 19.98 -10.22
N ILE A 14 7.34 19.89 -9.79
CA ILE A 14 6.92 20.24 -8.43
C ILE A 14 6.97 19.02 -7.48
N SER A 15 7.46 17.87 -7.96
CA SER A 15 7.66 16.69 -7.12
C SER A 15 8.57 17.05 -5.94
N PHE A 16 8.28 16.51 -4.77
CA PHE A 16 9.00 16.79 -3.53
C PHE A 16 8.93 18.22 -3.01
N ASN A 17 8.36 19.18 -3.74
CA ASN A 17 8.28 20.56 -3.29
C ASN A 17 7.29 20.70 -2.11
N PRO A 18 7.75 21.13 -0.91
CA PRO A 18 6.90 21.24 0.28
C PRO A 18 5.71 22.18 0.16
N THR A 19 5.75 23.11 -0.79
CA THR A 19 4.65 24.03 -1.07
C THR A 19 3.41 23.30 -1.60
N TYR A 20 3.61 22.16 -2.28
CA TYR A 20 2.55 21.38 -2.91
C TYR A 20 2.29 20.05 -2.20
N GLY A 21 2.83 19.85 -1.00
CA GLY A 21 2.80 18.56 -0.30
C GLY A 21 1.39 18.01 -0.01
N ALA A 22 0.39 18.88 0.12
CA ALA A 22 -1.00 18.49 0.33
C ALA A 22 -1.84 18.43 -0.96
N LEU A 23 -1.28 18.77 -2.13
CA LEU A 23 -2.05 19.05 -3.35
C LEU A 23 -2.91 17.89 -3.85
N VAL A 24 -2.47 16.65 -3.64
CA VAL A 24 -3.06 15.44 -4.22
C VAL A 24 -3.98 14.67 -3.27
N GLY A 25 -4.30 15.24 -2.11
CA GLY A 25 -5.10 14.57 -1.09
C GLY A 25 -5.91 15.55 -0.24
N TYR A 26 -6.65 15.00 0.71
CA TYR A 26 -7.27 15.82 1.76
C TYR A 26 -6.39 15.80 2.99
N THR A 27 -6.13 16.96 3.58
CA THR A 27 -5.60 17.03 4.97
C THR A 27 -6.67 16.61 5.98
N GLN A 28 -6.25 16.36 7.22
CA GLN A 28 -7.18 16.08 8.33
C GLN A 28 -8.22 17.20 8.47
N GLU A 29 -7.75 18.44 8.45
CA GLU A 29 -8.59 19.63 8.61
C GLU A 29 -9.58 19.78 7.45
N GLU A 30 -9.15 19.54 6.21
CA GLU A 30 -10.03 19.59 5.04
C GLU A 30 -11.06 18.46 5.05
N LEU A 31 -10.66 17.24 5.45
CA LEU A 31 -11.57 16.10 5.57
C LEU A 31 -12.70 16.42 6.56
N GLU A 32 -12.35 16.83 7.77
CA GLU A 32 -13.33 17.16 8.82
C GLU A 32 -14.15 18.40 8.49
N HIS A 33 -13.59 19.37 7.77
CA HIS A 33 -14.31 20.58 7.41
C HIS A 33 -15.30 20.38 6.26
N TYR A 34 -14.84 19.81 5.13
CA TYR A 34 -15.65 19.70 3.92
C TYR A 34 -16.59 18.49 3.92
N PHE A 35 -16.28 17.44 4.68
CA PHE A 35 -17.08 16.21 4.71
C PHE A 35 -17.81 16.00 6.05
N LYS A 36 -17.87 17.01 6.92
CA LYS A 36 -18.44 16.89 8.26
C LYS A 36 -19.80 16.18 8.28
N ASP A 37 -20.76 16.69 7.52
CA ASP A 37 -22.13 16.16 7.51
C ASP A 37 -22.18 14.72 6.97
N TYR A 38 -21.32 14.39 6.01
CA TYR A 38 -21.19 13.03 5.47
C TYR A 38 -20.59 12.06 6.49
N LEU A 39 -19.62 12.53 7.29
CA LEU A 39 -18.99 11.75 8.35
C LEU A 39 -19.96 11.51 9.51
N GLU A 40 -20.74 12.51 9.90
CA GLU A 40 -21.81 12.35 10.89
C GLU A 40 -22.87 11.35 10.41
N ASN A 41 -23.30 11.44 9.14
CA ASN A 41 -24.22 10.47 8.54
C ASN A 41 -23.61 9.06 8.48
N ALA A 42 -22.32 8.94 8.16
CA ALA A 42 -21.62 7.66 8.11
C ALA A 42 -21.62 6.93 9.45
N VAL A 43 -21.45 7.66 10.56
CA VAL A 43 -21.55 7.06 11.91
C VAL A 43 -22.94 6.46 12.13
N THR A 44 -24.00 7.21 11.79
CA THR A 44 -25.39 6.74 11.93
C THR A 44 -25.64 5.51 11.07
N GLU A 45 -25.40 5.58 9.77
CA GLU A 45 -25.69 4.48 8.84
C GLU A 45 -24.90 3.20 9.16
N LEU A 46 -23.63 3.33 9.53
CA LEU A 46 -22.81 2.16 9.87
C LEU A 46 -23.27 1.48 11.14
N ASN A 47 -23.66 2.24 12.18
CA ASN A 47 -24.18 1.65 13.41
C ASN A 47 -25.57 1.02 13.21
N GLU A 48 -26.41 1.63 12.37
CA GLU A 48 -27.71 1.06 11.99
C GLU A 48 -27.57 -0.26 11.24
N ASP A 49 -26.65 -0.34 10.26
CA ASP A 49 -26.39 -1.58 9.51
C ASP A 49 -25.81 -2.69 10.40
N LEU A 50 -24.93 -2.33 11.34
CA LEU A 50 -24.36 -3.28 12.30
C LEU A 50 -25.32 -3.69 13.41
N GLY A 51 -26.34 -2.88 13.70
CA GLY A 51 -27.25 -3.06 14.85
C GLY A 51 -26.57 -2.85 16.20
N GLU A 52 -25.45 -2.12 16.26
CA GLU A 52 -24.70 -1.79 17.46
C GLU A 52 -24.02 -0.41 17.37
N ASP A 53 -23.84 0.27 18.50
CA ASP A 53 -23.16 1.57 18.60
C ASP A 53 -21.63 1.41 18.54
N LYS A 54 -21.12 0.88 17.43
CA LYS A 54 -19.69 0.58 17.26
C LYS A 54 -18.86 1.83 16.96
N TYR A 55 -19.37 2.73 16.13
CA TYR A 55 -18.67 3.92 15.68
C TYR A 55 -19.13 5.17 16.44
N THR A 56 -18.16 6.00 16.81
CA THR A 56 -18.34 7.41 17.14
C THR A 56 -17.71 8.24 16.02
N TYR A 57 -17.91 9.56 16.02
CA TYR A 57 -17.22 10.43 15.06
C TYR A 57 -15.70 10.23 15.12
N ASP A 58 -15.13 10.29 16.32
CA ASP A 58 -13.68 10.14 16.53
C ASP A 58 -13.19 8.74 16.11
N SER A 59 -13.91 7.67 16.43
CA SER A 59 -13.47 6.31 16.04
C SER A 59 -13.61 6.06 14.54
N LEU A 60 -14.57 6.71 13.87
CA LEU A 60 -14.68 6.71 12.41
C LEU A 60 -13.49 7.46 11.78
N ILE A 61 -13.12 8.63 12.30
CA ILE A 61 -11.96 9.39 11.82
C ILE A 61 -10.67 8.57 11.96
N GLU A 62 -10.44 7.95 13.12
CA GLU A 62 -9.28 7.07 13.33
C GLU A 62 -9.27 5.87 12.38
N ALA A 63 -10.44 5.27 12.13
CA ALA A 63 -10.58 4.19 11.15
C ALA A 63 -10.29 4.67 9.72
N LEU A 64 -10.77 5.85 9.31
CA LEU A 64 -10.45 6.46 8.02
C LEU A 64 -8.96 6.74 7.91
N LYS A 65 -8.34 7.24 8.97
CA LYS A 65 -6.89 7.53 9.00
C LYS A 65 -6.08 6.26 8.79
N LEU A 66 -6.39 5.21 9.55
CA LEU A 66 -5.72 3.93 9.46
C LEU A 66 -5.85 3.29 8.06
N ASN A 67 -6.98 3.51 7.38
CA ASN A 67 -7.26 2.89 6.09
C ASN A 67 -6.79 3.73 4.89
N TYR A 68 -6.88 5.06 4.95
CA TYR A 68 -6.80 5.92 3.76
C TYR A 68 -5.85 7.12 3.87
N ASP A 69 -5.35 7.47 5.07
CA ASP A 69 -4.36 8.54 5.28
C ASP A 69 -2.91 8.07 5.04
N GLY A 70 -1.95 8.97 5.16
CA GLY A 70 -0.54 8.65 5.35
C GLY A 70 0.34 8.91 4.15
N TYR A 71 -0.24 9.41 3.05
CA TYR A 71 0.52 9.79 1.86
C TYR A 71 1.24 11.13 2.06
N SER A 72 2.52 11.16 1.77
CA SER A 72 3.40 12.32 1.78
C SER A 72 4.42 12.17 0.67
N PHE A 73 4.52 13.21 -0.15
CA PHE A 73 5.43 13.23 -1.29
C PHE A 73 6.39 14.40 -1.23
N ASP A 74 6.30 15.27 -0.21
CA ASP A 74 7.22 16.38 -0.05
C ASP A 74 8.51 15.99 0.68
N GLU A 75 9.64 16.61 0.31
CA GLU A 75 10.96 16.30 0.88
C GLU A 75 11.10 16.65 2.36
N ARG A 76 10.11 17.32 2.95
CA ARG A 76 10.08 17.65 4.38
C ARG A 76 9.10 16.78 5.16
N GLY A 77 8.37 15.88 4.49
CA GLY A 77 7.38 15.00 5.09
C GLY A 77 6.36 15.73 5.96
N ARG A 78 5.97 16.96 5.58
CA ARG A 78 5.15 17.82 6.45
C ARG A 78 3.68 17.51 6.38
N ASN A 79 3.21 17.14 5.19
CA ASN A 79 1.80 16.89 4.94
C ASN A 79 1.62 15.40 4.78
N HIS A 80 0.69 14.85 5.55
CA HIS A 80 0.13 13.53 5.33
C HIS A 80 -1.32 13.71 4.94
N VAL A 81 -1.70 13.12 3.81
CA VAL A 81 -3.03 13.31 3.23
C VAL A 81 -3.74 12.00 2.99
N TYR A 82 -5.05 12.08 3.07
CA TYR A 82 -5.99 11.04 2.70
C TYR A 82 -6.07 10.91 1.18
N ASN A 83 -6.15 9.66 0.69
CA ASN A 83 -6.45 9.38 -0.70
C ASN A 83 -7.88 9.87 -1.05
N PRO A 84 -8.05 10.86 -1.93
CA PRO A 84 -9.37 11.43 -2.23
C PRO A 84 -10.34 10.39 -2.78
N TRP A 85 -9.84 9.50 -3.63
CA TRP A 85 -10.64 8.48 -4.27
C TRP A 85 -11.19 7.49 -3.25
N SER A 86 -10.34 7.03 -2.33
CA SER A 86 -10.76 6.09 -1.28
C SER A 86 -11.78 6.71 -0.32
N ILE A 87 -11.59 7.97 0.08
CA ILE A 87 -12.55 8.70 0.90
C ILE A 87 -13.90 8.84 0.19
N LEU A 88 -13.89 9.28 -1.07
CA LEU A 88 -15.13 9.48 -1.83
C LEU A 88 -15.91 8.18 -1.99
N ASN A 89 -15.23 7.08 -2.33
CA ASN A 89 -15.90 5.78 -2.49
C ASN A 89 -16.44 5.24 -1.16
N PHE A 90 -15.69 5.40 -0.07
CA PHE A 90 -16.18 5.03 1.27
C PHE A 90 -17.46 5.77 1.62
N LEU A 91 -17.47 7.10 1.47
CA LEU A 91 -18.62 7.93 1.82
C LEU A 91 -19.81 7.71 0.86
N SER A 92 -19.58 7.33 -0.40
CA SER A 92 -20.67 7.03 -1.35
C SER A 92 -21.26 5.63 -1.20
N GLU A 93 -20.52 4.68 -0.61
CA GLU A 93 -20.89 3.28 -0.54
C GLU A 93 -20.67 2.71 0.87
N LEU A 94 -21.19 3.40 1.90
CA LEU A 94 -20.99 3.08 3.32
C LEU A 94 -21.30 1.61 3.67
N GLN A 95 -22.32 1.04 3.04
CA GLN A 95 -22.74 -0.36 3.20
C GLN A 95 -21.68 -1.38 2.77
N ARG A 96 -20.69 -0.97 1.97
CA ARG A 96 -19.53 -1.81 1.62
C ARG A 96 -18.44 -1.77 2.69
N GLY A 97 -18.49 -0.79 3.60
CA GLY A 97 -17.50 -0.55 4.64
C GLY A 97 -16.10 -0.24 4.09
N PHE A 98 -15.08 -0.41 4.92
CA PHE A 98 -13.69 -0.17 4.51
C PHE A 98 -13.23 -1.19 3.46
N LYS A 99 -12.92 -0.70 2.26
CA LYS A 99 -12.40 -1.47 1.12
C LYS A 99 -11.14 -0.83 0.54
N PRO A 100 -10.28 -1.59 -0.16
CA PRO A 100 -9.14 -1.04 -0.89
C PRO A 100 -9.61 -0.43 -2.21
N TYR A 101 -10.39 0.65 -2.14
CA TYR A 101 -11.00 1.35 -3.27
C TYR A 101 -9.98 1.78 -4.33
N TRP A 102 -8.82 2.31 -3.92
CA TRP A 102 -7.73 2.67 -4.84
C TRP A 102 -7.31 1.48 -5.71
N LEU A 103 -7.28 0.28 -5.13
CA LEU A 103 -6.94 -0.95 -5.85
C LEU A 103 -8.09 -1.46 -6.72
N GLU A 104 -9.31 -1.49 -6.16
CA GLU A 104 -10.48 -2.13 -6.79
C GLU A 104 -10.98 -1.38 -8.04
N THR A 105 -10.85 -0.06 -8.05
CA THR A 105 -11.57 0.78 -9.01
C THR A 105 -10.66 1.71 -9.83
N GLY A 106 -9.40 1.92 -9.42
CA GLY A 106 -8.54 2.96 -9.99
C GLY A 106 -7.11 2.53 -10.29
N GLY A 107 -6.89 1.79 -11.37
CA GLY A 107 -5.58 1.76 -12.08
C GLY A 107 -4.34 1.22 -11.36
N ALA A 108 -4.42 0.87 -10.06
CA ALA A 108 -3.29 0.45 -9.22
C ALA A 108 -2.80 -0.98 -9.49
N LYS A 109 -3.56 -1.78 -10.24
CA LYS A 109 -3.00 -2.94 -10.95
C LYS A 109 -2.72 -2.54 -12.41
N PRO A 110 -1.79 -1.63 -12.76
CA PRO A 110 -1.35 -1.58 -14.13
C PRO A 110 -0.90 -2.99 -14.49
N SER A 111 -1.43 -3.53 -15.58
CA SER A 111 -0.90 -4.75 -16.17
C SER A 111 0.63 -4.65 -16.29
N LEU A 112 1.17 -3.44 -16.48
CA LEU A 112 2.60 -3.16 -16.43
C LEU A 112 3.27 -3.52 -15.10
N LEU A 113 2.74 -3.11 -13.93
CA LEU A 113 3.36 -3.42 -12.63
C LEU A 113 3.23 -4.91 -12.30
N VAL A 114 2.06 -5.50 -12.58
CA VAL A 114 1.83 -6.94 -12.38
C VAL A 114 2.73 -7.76 -13.32
N ASN A 115 2.81 -7.41 -14.60
CA ASN A 115 3.68 -8.07 -15.58
C ASN A 115 5.16 -7.86 -15.24
N TYR A 116 5.52 -6.69 -14.72
CA TYR A 116 6.88 -6.39 -14.29
C TYR A 116 7.26 -7.23 -13.07
N LEU A 117 6.41 -7.29 -12.04
CA LEU A 117 6.62 -8.13 -10.86
C LEU A 117 6.77 -9.61 -11.24
N ASN A 118 5.90 -10.14 -12.10
CA ASN A 118 6.02 -11.49 -12.63
C ASN A 118 7.37 -11.71 -13.33
N THR A 119 7.81 -10.77 -14.17
CA THR A 119 9.09 -10.87 -14.90
C THR A 119 10.32 -10.68 -14.00
N PHE A 120 10.17 -9.87 -12.94
CA PHE A 120 11.26 -9.40 -12.09
C PHE A 120 11.51 -10.35 -10.91
N ILE A 121 10.46 -10.85 -10.27
CA ILE A 121 10.52 -11.89 -9.23
C ILE A 121 11.14 -13.17 -9.80
N ASP A 122 10.79 -13.55 -11.03
CA ASP A 122 11.32 -14.76 -11.67
C ASP A 122 12.81 -14.65 -12.09
N LYS A 123 13.36 -13.44 -12.26
CA LYS A 123 14.64 -13.28 -12.98
C LYS A 123 15.71 -12.45 -12.27
N LYS A 124 15.39 -11.53 -11.36
CA LYS A 124 16.35 -10.46 -11.00
C LYS A 124 16.30 -9.90 -9.56
N VAL A 125 15.29 -10.19 -8.74
CA VAL A 125 15.29 -9.63 -7.37
C VAL A 125 16.34 -10.32 -6.51
N LYS A 126 17.20 -9.54 -5.85
CA LYS A 126 18.08 -10.08 -4.81
C LYS A 126 17.22 -10.60 -3.67
N LYS A 127 17.48 -11.84 -3.24
CA LYS A 127 16.73 -12.51 -2.15
C LYS A 127 16.50 -11.63 -0.91
N THR A 128 17.43 -10.72 -0.61
CA THR A 128 17.35 -9.78 0.51
C THR A 128 16.24 -8.72 0.33
N GLU A 129 16.04 -8.19 -0.87
CA GLU A 129 15.03 -7.14 -1.13
C GLU A 129 13.60 -7.68 -1.06
N LEU A 130 13.38 -8.94 -1.47
CA LEU A 130 12.06 -9.59 -1.34
C LEU A 130 11.64 -9.79 0.12
N VAL A 131 12.59 -10.03 1.01
CA VAL A 131 12.32 -10.23 2.44
C VAL A 131 11.85 -8.93 3.08
N ASP A 132 12.49 -7.83 2.71
CA ASP A 132 12.07 -6.49 3.15
C ASP A 132 10.65 -6.19 2.63
N TYR A 133 10.32 -6.52 1.37
CA TYR A 133 8.97 -6.34 0.84
C TYR A 133 7.91 -7.27 1.46
N LEU A 134 8.29 -8.41 2.02
CA LEU A 134 7.35 -9.26 2.76
C LEU A 134 7.05 -8.71 4.17
N ASN A 135 7.90 -7.83 4.70
CA ASN A 135 7.65 -7.11 5.93
C ASN A 135 6.80 -5.86 5.64
N LEU A 136 5.48 -5.91 5.85
CA LEU A 136 4.58 -4.77 5.59
C LEU A 136 4.83 -3.53 6.47
N GLU A 137 5.72 -3.62 7.45
CA GLU A 137 6.18 -2.50 8.28
C GLU A 137 7.60 -2.05 7.92
N PHE A 138 8.18 -2.52 6.80
CA PHE A 138 9.52 -2.13 6.42
C PHE A 138 9.61 -0.63 6.15
N ILE A 139 10.73 -0.04 6.57
CA ILE A 139 11.10 1.34 6.31
C ILE A 139 12.46 1.34 5.63
N GLN A 140 12.52 1.93 4.44
CA GLN A 140 13.76 2.09 3.70
C GLN A 140 14.24 3.54 3.78
N ARG A 141 15.52 3.71 4.15
CA ARG A 141 16.19 5.01 4.10
C ARG A 141 16.71 5.28 2.70
N THR A 142 16.35 6.44 2.15
CA THR A 142 16.68 6.83 0.78
C THR A 142 16.81 8.35 0.65
N ASN A 143 16.85 8.89 -0.57
CA ASN A 143 16.82 10.32 -0.87
C ASN A 143 15.98 10.61 -2.13
N THR A 144 15.69 11.89 -2.38
CA THR A 144 14.86 12.33 -3.52
C THR A 144 15.41 11.87 -4.88
N ALA A 145 16.74 11.92 -5.07
CA ALA A 145 17.38 11.47 -6.31
C ALA A 145 17.17 9.96 -6.58
N ALA A 146 17.16 9.14 -5.53
CA ALA A 146 16.89 7.72 -5.65
C ALA A 146 15.39 7.40 -5.82
N LEU A 147 14.48 8.29 -5.41
CA LEU A 147 13.03 8.16 -5.63
C LEU A 147 12.57 8.70 -7.00
N SER A 148 13.37 9.57 -7.62
CA SER A 148 13.12 10.08 -8.97
C SER A 148 14.33 9.91 -9.88
N PRO A 149 14.78 8.67 -10.14
CA PRO A 149 15.89 8.40 -11.03
C PRO A 149 15.46 8.55 -12.49
N THR A 150 16.43 8.82 -13.37
CA THR A 150 16.23 8.73 -14.82
C THR A 150 16.16 7.27 -15.22
N ILE A 151 15.04 6.85 -15.82
CA ILE A 151 14.83 5.48 -16.28
C ILE A 151 15.12 5.41 -17.78
N THR A 152 16.07 4.56 -18.17
CA THR A 152 16.49 4.41 -19.57
C THR A 152 15.87 3.17 -20.22
N SER A 153 15.87 2.03 -19.51
CA SER A 153 15.18 0.82 -19.96
C SER A 153 14.58 0.05 -18.80
N ILE A 154 13.45 -0.63 -19.05
CA ILE A 154 12.83 -1.56 -18.10
C ILE A 154 13.63 -2.87 -17.93
N GLU A 155 14.56 -3.13 -18.86
CA GLU A 155 15.39 -4.34 -18.89
C GLU A 155 16.72 -4.18 -18.13
N ASP A 156 17.04 -2.97 -17.67
CA ASP A 156 18.29 -2.64 -16.97
C ASP A 156 18.50 -3.55 -15.75
N GLU A 157 19.73 -4.02 -15.54
CA GLU A 157 20.06 -4.91 -14.40
C GLU A 157 19.82 -4.25 -13.04
N ASN A 158 20.01 -2.93 -12.97
CA ASN A 158 19.79 -2.12 -11.76
C ASN A 158 18.54 -1.23 -11.88
N PHE A 159 17.47 -1.76 -12.48
CA PHE A 159 16.22 -1.03 -12.59
C PHE A 159 15.74 -0.56 -11.21
N PRO A 160 15.40 0.74 -11.04
CA PRO A 160 15.10 1.31 -9.73
C PRO A 160 13.68 0.97 -9.28
N PHE A 161 13.42 -0.31 -8.99
CA PHE A 161 12.09 -0.82 -8.72
C PHE A 161 11.42 -0.15 -7.52
N PHE A 162 12.18 0.11 -6.45
CA PHE A 162 11.68 0.84 -5.28
C PHE A 162 11.16 2.24 -5.64
N ALA A 163 11.85 2.95 -6.54
CA ALA A 163 11.44 4.26 -7.02
C ALA A 163 10.15 4.19 -7.84
N ILE A 164 9.98 3.14 -8.66
CA ILE A 164 8.74 2.92 -9.41
C ILE A 164 7.56 2.65 -8.50
N LEU A 165 7.73 1.81 -7.47
CA LEU A 165 6.68 1.57 -6.48
C LEU A 165 6.31 2.85 -5.72
N TYR A 166 7.30 3.67 -5.38
CA TYR A 166 7.06 5.00 -4.81
C TYR A 166 6.26 5.91 -5.77
N GLN A 167 6.70 6.05 -7.02
CA GLN A 167 6.02 6.87 -8.03
C GLN A 167 4.62 6.37 -8.39
N ALA A 168 4.38 5.06 -8.27
CA ALA A 168 3.08 4.46 -8.46
C ALA A 168 2.15 4.60 -7.24
N GLY A 169 2.63 5.18 -6.13
CA GLY A 169 1.83 5.40 -4.93
C GLY A 169 1.73 4.19 -3.99
N TYR A 170 2.56 3.15 -4.18
CA TYR A 170 2.67 2.06 -3.20
C TYR A 170 3.49 2.46 -1.98
N PHE A 171 4.51 3.30 -2.18
CA PHE A 171 5.28 3.84 -1.07
C PHE A 171 5.10 5.34 -0.94
N THR A 172 5.36 5.81 0.27
CA THR A 172 5.22 7.20 0.67
C THR A 172 6.37 7.59 1.59
N ILE A 173 6.68 8.87 1.67
CA ILE A 173 7.55 9.39 2.72
C ILE A 173 6.79 9.27 4.05
N LYS A 174 7.44 8.66 5.05
CA LYS A 174 6.93 8.47 6.42
C LYS A 174 7.56 9.46 7.39
N ASP A 175 8.84 9.77 7.19
CA ASP A 175 9.57 10.76 7.97
C ASP A 175 10.78 11.27 7.17
N THR A 176 11.37 12.38 7.63
CA THR A 176 12.54 13.01 6.99
C THR A 176 13.63 13.32 8.00
N GLY A 177 14.86 12.91 7.69
CA GLY A 177 16.07 13.25 8.42
C GLY A 177 16.90 14.31 7.71
N ILE A 178 18.04 14.69 8.30
CA ILE A 178 18.90 15.77 7.77
C ILE A 178 19.35 15.53 6.31
N ASN A 179 19.60 14.27 5.93
CA ASN A 179 20.10 13.90 4.60
C ASN A 179 19.45 12.62 4.06
N TYR A 180 18.29 12.23 4.60
CA TYR A 180 17.60 11.01 4.16
C TYR A 180 16.09 11.13 4.35
N LEU A 181 15.37 10.32 3.59
CA LEU A 181 13.93 10.10 3.70
C LEU A 181 13.71 8.69 4.25
N GLU A 182 12.75 8.53 5.14
CA GLU A 182 12.22 7.24 5.54
C GLU A 182 10.97 6.96 4.71
N VAL A 183 10.98 5.88 3.93
CA VAL A 183 9.93 5.56 2.97
C VAL A 183 9.36 4.19 3.26
N GLY A 184 8.03 4.06 3.23
CA GLY A 184 7.32 2.82 3.52
C GLY A 184 5.87 2.85 3.03
N LEU A 185 5.09 1.86 3.43
CA LEU A 185 3.68 1.74 3.05
C LEU A 185 2.82 2.79 3.80
N PRO A 186 1.85 3.46 3.13
CA PRO A 186 1.09 4.55 3.73
C PRO A 186 0.12 4.08 4.81
N ASN A 187 -0.73 3.10 4.49
CA ASN A 187 -1.91 2.72 5.27
C ASN A 187 -2.32 1.26 5.03
N LEU A 188 -3.40 0.82 5.69
CA LEU A 188 -3.91 -0.55 5.55
C LEU A 188 -4.40 -0.89 4.14
N GLU A 189 -4.99 0.06 3.41
CA GLU A 189 -5.44 -0.16 2.03
C GLU A 189 -4.27 -0.61 1.16
N VAL A 190 -3.17 0.14 1.17
CA VAL A 190 -2.00 -0.17 0.35
C VAL A 190 -1.24 -1.37 0.90
N LYS A 191 -1.12 -1.54 2.23
CA LYS A 191 -0.51 -2.75 2.83
C LYS A 191 -1.21 -4.02 2.35
N LYS A 192 -2.55 -4.03 2.35
CA LYS A 192 -3.34 -5.16 1.87
C LYS A 192 -3.13 -5.38 0.37
N ALA A 193 -3.21 -4.32 -0.42
CA ALA A 193 -2.99 -4.39 -1.87
C ALA A 193 -1.60 -4.93 -2.24
N PHE A 194 -0.57 -4.45 -1.54
CA PHE A 194 0.80 -4.88 -1.71
C PHE A 194 1.00 -6.34 -1.29
N ALA A 195 0.43 -6.74 -0.15
CA ALA A 195 0.48 -8.13 0.31
C ALA A 195 -0.19 -9.08 -0.68
N GLU A 196 -1.39 -8.75 -1.18
CA GLU A 196 -2.09 -9.53 -2.20
C GLU A 196 -1.24 -9.67 -3.47
N LEU A 197 -0.65 -8.57 -3.93
CA LEU A 197 0.21 -8.54 -5.09
C LEU A 197 1.43 -9.45 -4.92
N ILE A 198 2.11 -9.40 -3.77
CA ILE A 198 3.27 -10.27 -3.51
C ILE A 198 2.84 -11.74 -3.39
N VAL A 199 1.78 -12.04 -2.65
CA VAL A 199 1.28 -13.42 -2.46
C VAL A 199 0.86 -14.07 -3.78
N ASP A 200 0.15 -13.33 -4.64
CA ASP A 200 -0.27 -13.80 -5.97
C ASP A 200 0.92 -14.17 -6.87
N ASN A 201 2.08 -13.55 -6.68
CA ASN A 201 3.29 -13.82 -7.47
C ASN A 201 4.20 -14.88 -6.83
N LEU A 202 4.14 -15.08 -5.51
CA LEU A 202 5.05 -16.00 -4.80
C LEU A 202 4.47 -17.40 -4.56
N THR A 203 3.16 -17.56 -4.71
CA THR A 203 2.46 -18.82 -4.40
C THR A 203 1.70 -19.35 -5.61
N ASN A 204 1.43 -20.65 -5.63
CA ASN A 204 0.67 -21.30 -6.70
C ASN A 204 -0.85 -21.00 -6.65
N LYS A 205 -1.28 -20.17 -5.69
CA LYS A 205 -2.67 -19.80 -5.42
C LYS A 205 -2.74 -18.29 -5.31
N THR A 206 -3.87 -17.71 -5.71
CA THR A 206 -4.13 -16.30 -5.41
C THR A 206 -4.36 -16.10 -3.91
N ALA A 207 -4.17 -14.87 -3.42
CA ALA A 207 -4.47 -14.46 -2.05
C ALA A 207 -5.92 -14.80 -1.66
N SER A 208 -6.87 -14.65 -2.58
CA SER A 208 -8.27 -15.05 -2.38
C SER A 208 -8.39 -16.57 -2.15
N GLN A 209 -7.75 -17.38 -3.00
CA GLN A 209 -7.79 -18.84 -2.87
C GLN A 209 -7.12 -19.32 -1.57
N LEU A 210 -6.03 -18.66 -1.15
CA LEU A 210 -5.40 -18.95 0.15
C LEU A 210 -6.33 -18.59 1.31
N SER A 211 -6.95 -17.42 1.26
CA SER A 211 -7.95 -17.01 2.27
C SER A 211 -9.12 -18.00 2.36
N ASP A 212 -9.63 -18.47 1.22
CA ASP A 212 -10.72 -19.46 1.21
C ASP A 212 -10.29 -20.81 1.78
N CYS A 213 -9.05 -21.24 1.52
CA CYS A 213 -8.53 -22.53 1.99
C CYS A 213 -8.18 -22.54 3.49
N TYR A 214 -7.64 -21.43 3.99
CA TYR A 214 -6.98 -21.38 5.32
C TYR A 214 -7.60 -20.35 6.28
N GLY A 215 -8.26 -19.31 5.76
CA GLY A 215 -8.67 -18.14 6.54
C GLY A 215 -9.64 -18.46 7.68
N LEU A 216 -10.64 -19.32 7.46
CA LEU A 216 -11.56 -19.75 8.51
C LEU A 216 -10.86 -20.53 9.64
N LYS A 217 -9.87 -21.37 9.28
CA LYS A 217 -9.12 -22.18 10.25
C LYS A 217 -8.16 -21.32 11.06
N ILE A 218 -7.50 -20.36 10.42
CA ILE A 218 -6.65 -19.37 11.09
C ILE A 218 -7.49 -18.54 12.05
N LYS A 219 -8.65 -18.03 11.61
CA LYS A 219 -9.57 -17.27 12.46
C LYS A 219 -10.05 -18.08 13.67
N ALA A 220 -10.39 -19.35 13.47
CA ALA A 220 -10.78 -20.26 14.56
C ALA A 220 -9.64 -20.52 15.54
N ALA A 221 -8.42 -20.78 15.05
CA ALA A 221 -7.24 -21.01 15.88
C ALA A 221 -6.90 -19.77 16.72
N LEU A 222 -6.94 -18.58 16.13
CA LEU A 222 -6.74 -17.31 16.84
C LEU A 222 -7.79 -17.08 17.92
N ALA A 223 -9.08 -17.30 17.59
CA ALA A 223 -10.18 -17.15 18.55
C ALA A 223 -10.08 -18.13 19.73
N ALA A 224 -9.54 -19.33 19.49
CA ALA A 224 -9.33 -20.36 20.51
C ALA A 224 -7.99 -20.21 21.26
N GLY A 225 -7.10 -19.31 20.83
CA GLY A 225 -5.72 -19.24 21.32
C GLY A 225 -4.89 -20.50 21.03
N ASP A 226 -5.28 -21.27 20.01
CA ASP A 226 -4.61 -22.52 19.63
C ASP A 226 -3.42 -22.24 18.71
N PHE A 227 -2.27 -21.98 19.34
CA PHE A 227 -1.01 -21.72 18.63
C PHE A 227 -0.51 -22.93 17.82
N SER A 228 -0.90 -24.16 18.17
CA SER A 228 -0.49 -25.35 17.42
C SER A 228 -1.24 -25.42 16.10
N ALA A 229 -2.58 -25.30 16.15
CA ALA A 229 -3.41 -25.25 14.96
C ALA A 229 -3.02 -24.07 14.05
N LEU A 230 -2.72 -22.91 14.65
CA LEU A 230 -2.24 -21.75 13.91
C LEU A 230 -0.93 -22.03 13.17
N LYS A 231 0.05 -22.63 13.86
CA LYS A 231 1.33 -23.03 13.26
C LYS A 231 1.14 -24.03 12.12
N ASP A 232 0.24 -24.99 12.28
CA ASP A 232 -0.05 -26.00 11.25
C ASP A 232 -0.65 -25.39 9.98
N GLU A 233 -1.56 -24.42 10.12
CA GLU A 233 -2.11 -23.71 8.96
C GLU A 233 -1.06 -22.81 8.29
N PHE A 234 -0.19 -22.14 9.06
CA PHE A 234 0.93 -21.39 8.48
C PHE A 234 1.90 -22.29 7.71
N ASN A 235 2.24 -23.47 8.24
CA ASN A 235 3.10 -24.42 7.54
C ASN A 235 2.48 -24.89 6.21
N LYS A 236 1.15 -25.03 6.15
CA LYS A 236 0.46 -25.37 4.89
C LYS A 236 0.58 -24.23 3.88
N ILE A 237 0.39 -22.97 4.30
CA ILE A 237 0.58 -21.80 3.42
C ILE A 237 2.03 -21.72 2.93
N LEU A 238 3.01 -21.97 3.80
CA LEU A 238 4.43 -21.99 3.40
C LEU A 238 4.73 -23.04 2.33
N ASN A 239 3.99 -24.16 2.31
CA ASN A 239 4.13 -25.18 1.26
C ASN A 239 3.46 -24.80 -0.07
N GLU A 240 2.66 -23.73 -0.11
CA GLU A 240 2.05 -23.22 -1.35
C GLU A 240 2.99 -22.30 -2.15
N PHE A 241 4.13 -21.89 -1.55
CA PHE A 241 5.16 -21.13 -2.25
C PHE A 241 5.75 -21.96 -3.39
N SER A 242 5.98 -21.31 -4.54
CA SER A 242 6.57 -21.98 -5.71
C SER A 242 7.99 -22.51 -5.41
N TYR A 243 8.42 -23.56 -6.09
CA TYR A 243 9.76 -24.15 -5.87
C TYR A 243 10.89 -23.12 -6.05
N GLU A 244 10.75 -22.22 -7.02
CA GLU A 244 11.66 -21.11 -7.30
C GLU A 244 11.67 -20.08 -6.17
N SER A 245 10.50 -19.81 -5.57
CA SER A 245 10.38 -19.03 -4.34
C SER A 245 11.10 -19.73 -3.18
N VAL A 246 10.84 -21.01 -2.93
CA VAL A 246 11.45 -21.75 -1.81
C VAL A 246 12.99 -21.80 -1.88
N VAL A 247 13.58 -21.89 -3.08
CA VAL A 247 15.05 -21.78 -3.27
C VAL A 247 15.56 -20.36 -2.97
N SER A 248 14.71 -19.34 -3.16
CA SER A 248 15.00 -17.94 -2.87
C SER A 248 14.79 -17.54 -1.41
N PHE A 249 13.93 -18.24 -0.67
CA PHE A 249 13.45 -17.81 0.66
C PHE A 249 13.90 -18.66 1.87
N LYS A 250 14.59 -19.79 1.67
CA LYS A 250 14.81 -20.80 2.73
C LYS A 250 15.51 -20.31 4.01
N GLU A 251 16.35 -19.28 3.95
CA GLU A 251 17.06 -18.77 5.14
C GLU A 251 16.35 -17.57 5.80
N PRO A 252 15.94 -16.50 5.09
CA PRO A 252 15.41 -15.31 5.74
C PRO A 252 13.96 -15.42 6.25
N LEU A 253 13.10 -16.20 5.57
CA LEU A 253 11.71 -16.37 6.02
C LEU A 253 11.62 -17.12 7.34
N PHE A 254 12.50 -18.11 7.56
CA PHE A 254 12.55 -18.83 8.82
C PHE A 254 13.00 -17.94 9.99
N GLU A 255 13.86 -16.95 9.74
CA GLU A 255 14.30 -15.99 10.77
C GLU A 255 13.22 -14.96 11.14
N MET A 256 12.35 -14.57 10.21
CA MET A 256 11.22 -13.65 10.48
C MET A 256 10.17 -14.24 11.43
N PHE A 257 9.90 -15.55 11.36
CA PHE A 257 8.88 -16.21 12.17
C PHE A 257 9.41 -16.81 13.49
N THR A 258 10.72 -16.76 13.72
CA THR A 258 11.37 -17.28 14.94
C THR A 258 11.84 -16.21 15.92
N ARG A 259 11.59 -14.93 15.61
CA ARG A 259 11.73 -13.79 16.52
C ARG A 259 10.37 -13.31 16.99
#